data_AF-A0A968KPJ1-F1
#
_entry.id   AF-A0A968KPJ1-F1
#
_cell.length_a   1.000
_cell.length_b   1.000
_cell.length_c   1.000
_cell.angle_alpha   90.00
_cell.angle_beta   90.00
_cell.angle_gamma   90.00
#
_symmetry.space_group_name_H-M   'P 1'
#
loop_
_entity.id
_entity.type
_entity.pdbx_description
1 polymer ?
#
loop_
_entity_poly.entity_id
_entity_poly.type
_entity_poly.pdbx_seq_one_letter_code
_entity_poly.pdbx_strand_id
1 'polypeptide(L)'
;GFVVDRRQVDGSTCFSGTNWQRKPNATGPFKLKEWDLGQRIVLEPNSRYHLGAPLLGRVVYTLGGGSAITMYENDEIDVTGVGLNDVERVRDPAEPLNKEFHEAPRMDIWYIG
;
A
#
# COMPACT_ATOMS: atom_id res chain seq x y z
N GLY A 1 8.81 -21.25 -11.60
CA GLY A 1 8.45 -20.30 -12.67
C GLY A 1 8.52 -18.89 -12.12
N PHE A 2 8.74 -17.88 -12.96
CA PHE A 2 8.73 -16.47 -12.52
C PHE A 2 7.30 -15.94 -12.48
N VAL A 3 6.96 -15.19 -11.43
CA VAL A 3 5.73 -14.37 -11.37
C VAL A 3 6.00 -12.95 -11.91
N VAL A 4 7.25 -12.49 -11.80
CA VAL A 4 7.75 -11.25 -12.41
C VAL A 4 8.09 -11.47 -13.90
N ASP A 5 8.06 -10.41 -14.71
CA ASP A 5 8.41 -10.51 -16.13
C ASP A 5 9.89 -10.90 -16.29
N ARG A 6 10.11 -12.14 -16.75
CA ARG A 6 11.45 -12.66 -17.02
C ARG A 6 12.26 -11.73 -17.91
N ARG A 7 11.67 -11.17 -18.98
CA ARG A 7 12.42 -10.30 -19.91
C ARG A 7 12.94 -9.04 -19.24
N GLN A 8 12.28 -8.63 -18.16
CA GLN A 8 12.65 -7.45 -17.40
C GLN A 8 13.72 -7.76 -16.33
N VAL A 9 13.68 -8.96 -15.74
CA VAL A 9 14.56 -9.31 -14.60
C VAL A 9 15.74 -10.21 -14.96
N ASP A 10 15.76 -10.84 -16.15
CA ASP A 10 16.84 -11.74 -16.55
C ASP A 10 18.19 -11.00 -16.54
N GLY A 11 19.19 -11.58 -15.88
CA GLY A 11 20.50 -10.95 -15.67
C GLY A 11 20.58 -9.90 -14.54
N SER A 12 19.47 -9.61 -13.84
CA SER A 12 19.51 -8.78 -12.62
C SER A 12 20.07 -9.55 -11.44
N THR A 13 20.82 -8.87 -10.58
CA THR A 13 21.33 -9.38 -9.29
C THR A 13 20.81 -8.51 -8.15
N CYS A 14 21.18 -8.83 -6.90
CA CYS A 14 20.92 -7.96 -5.75
C CYS A 14 21.55 -6.55 -5.93
N PHE A 15 22.63 -6.45 -6.71
CA PHE A 15 23.44 -5.23 -6.83
C PHE A 15 23.44 -4.61 -8.24
N SER A 16 22.86 -5.29 -9.24
CA SER A 16 22.86 -4.86 -10.64
C SER A 16 21.51 -5.11 -11.30
N GLY A 17 21.09 -4.23 -12.21
CA GLY A 17 19.79 -4.35 -12.89
C GLY A 17 18.57 -4.09 -11.97
N THR A 18 18.76 -3.53 -10.78
CA THR A 18 17.71 -3.39 -9.75
C THR A 18 16.59 -2.39 -10.07
N ASN A 19 16.75 -1.57 -11.11
CA ASN A 19 15.80 -0.49 -11.43
C ASN A 19 14.44 -0.96 -11.96
N TRP A 20 14.26 -2.25 -12.28
CA TRP A 20 12.98 -2.77 -12.77
C TRP A 20 11.82 -2.50 -11.79
N GLN A 21 12.10 -2.44 -10.49
CA GLN A 21 11.12 -2.13 -9.45
C GLN A 21 10.53 -0.71 -9.58
N ARG A 22 11.28 0.22 -10.17
CA ARG A 22 10.84 1.61 -10.40
C ARG A 22 10.03 1.78 -11.68
N LYS A 23 10.02 0.77 -12.55
CA LYS A 23 9.24 0.72 -13.80
C LYS A 23 8.69 -0.70 -14.01
N PRO A 24 7.91 -1.24 -13.07
CA PRO A 24 7.56 -2.66 -13.06
C PRO A 24 6.64 -3.00 -14.24
N ASN A 25 6.89 -4.14 -14.90
CA ASN A 25 5.95 -4.73 -15.84
C ASN A 25 4.97 -5.65 -15.09
N ALA A 26 3.98 -5.06 -14.44
CA ALA A 26 3.02 -5.77 -13.59
C ALA A 26 1.75 -6.19 -14.35
N THR A 27 1.19 -7.34 -13.97
CA THR A 27 -0.07 -7.89 -14.50
C THR A 27 -1.25 -7.72 -13.55
N GLY A 28 -1.05 -7.06 -12.41
CA GLY A 28 -2.09 -6.80 -11.41
C GLY A 28 -3.12 -5.74 -11.83
N PRO A 29 -4.08 -5.43 -10.94
CA PRO A 29 -5.18 -4.49 -11.22
C PRO A 29 -4.71 -3.04 -11.42
N PHE A 30 -3.55 -2.67 -10.88
CA PHE A 30 -2.99 -1.34 -11.02
C PHE A 30 -1.56 -1.37 -11.57
N LYS A 31 -1.19 -0.32 -12.29
CA LYS A 31 0.16 -0.06 -12.82
C LYS A 31 0.79 1.11 -12.06
N LEU A 32 2.11 1.08 -11.92
CA LEU A 32 2.86 2.21 -11.37
C LEU A 32 2.80 3.38 -12.35
N LYS A 33 2.25 4.51 -11.90
CA LYS A 33 2.20 5.76 -12.66
C LYS A 33 3.35 6.69 -12.27
N GLU A 34 3.57 6.86 -10.97
CA GLU A 34 4.57 7.78 -10.43
C GLU A 34 5.15 7.21 -9.13
N TRP A 35 6.45 7.44 -8.92
CA TRP A 35 7.11 7.18 -7.66
C TRP A 35 7.99 8.38 -7.30
N ASP A 36 7.53 9.15 -6.32
CA ASP A 36 8.31 10.19 -5.68
C ASP A 36 8.96 9.63 -4.40
N LEU A 37 10.29 9.65 -4.36
CA LEU A 37 11.06 8.93 -3.36
C LEU A 37 10.86 9.50 -1.96
N GLY A 38 10.36 8.66 -1.06
CA GLY A 38 10.08 9.06 0.32
C GLY A 38 8.88 10.00 0.47
N GLN A 39 8.08 10.20 -0.58
CA GLN A 39 6.93 11.10 -0.56
C GLN A 39 5.64 10.37 -0.94
N ARG A 40 5.57 9.79 -2.14
CA ARG A 40 4.37 9.09 -2.60
C ARG A 40 4.60 8.08 -3.71
N ILE A 41 3.68 7.12 -3.79
CA ILE A 41 3.54 6.21 -4.94
C ILE A 41 2.13 6.36 -5.50
N VAL A 42 2.02 6.65 -6.80
CA VAL A 42 0.73 6.77 -7.49
C VAL A 42 0.56 5.59 -8.42
N LEU A 43 -0.57 4.90 -8.28
CA LEU A 43 -0.99 3.82 -9.15
C LEU A 43 -2.19 4.22 -9.99
N GLU A 44 -2.25 3.73 -11.22
CA GLU A 44 -3.37 3.90 -12.15
C GLU A 44 -3.98 2.55 -12.53
N PRO A 45 -5.27 2.50 -12.90
CA PRO A 45 -5.93 1.29 -13.36
C PRO A 45 -5.18 0.60 -14.49
N ASN A 46 -5.07 -0.72 -14.39
CA ASN A 46 -4.65 -1.55 -15.49
C ASN A 46 -5.88 -1.95 -16.33
N SER A 47 -6.11 -1.26 -17.44
CA SER A 47 -7.20 -1.60 -18.38
C SER A 47 -7.04 -2.99 -19.01
N ARG A 48 -5.85 -3.60 -18.90
CA ARG A 48 -5.56 -4.96 -19.39
C ARG A 48 -5.63 -6.02 -18.29
N TYR A 49 -6.13 -5.69 -17.10
CA TYR A 49 -6.26 -6.66 -16.01
C TYR A 49 -7.30 -7.74 -16.37
N HIS A 50 -6.95 -9.00 -16.14
CA HIS A 50 -7.72 -10.13 -16.66
C HIS A 50 -9.10 -10.31 -15.99
N LEU A 51 -9.35 -9.72 -14.82
CA LEU A 51 -10.66 -9.71 -14.16
C LEU A 51 -11.47 -8.44 -14.44
N GLY A 52 -11.03 -7.61 -15.39
CA GLY A 52 -11.62 -6.31 -15.68
C GLY A 52 -10.92 -5.17 -14.95
N ALA A 53 -11.08 -3.94 -15.46
CA ALA A 53 -10.45 -2.78 -14.85
C ALA A 53 -11.01 -2.50 -13.44
N PRO A 54 -10.17 -2.11 -12.46
CA PRO A 54 -10.65 -1.72 -11.14
C PRO A 54 -11.55 -0.48 -11.22
N LEU A 55 -12.49 -0.36 -10.28
CA LEU A 55 -13.43 0.76 -10.19
C LEU A 55 -12.74 2.07 -9.76
N LEU A 56 -11.67 1.98 -8.97
CA LEU A 56 -10.92 3.14 -8.49
C LEU A 56 -10.07 3.71 -9.62
N GLY A 57 -10.21 5.01 -9.91
CA GLY A 57 -9.42 5.69 -10.95
C GLY A 57 -7.96 5.96 -10.58
N ARG A 58 -7.60 5.88 -9.28
CA ARG A 58 -6.27 6.14 -8.75
C ARG A 58 -6.12 5.53 -7.36
N VAL A 59 -4.92 5.06 -7.04
CA VAL A 59 -4.51 4.74 -5.65
C VAL A 59 -3.25 5.54 -5.35
N VAL A 60 -3.22 6.20 -4.19
CA VAL A 60 -2.07 6.99 -3.75
C VAL A 60 -1.60 6.43 -2.41
N TYR A 61 -0.35 5.96 -2.37
CA TYR A 61 0.33 5.66 -1.12
C TYR A 61 1.10 6.90 -0.70
N THR A 62 0.72 7.48 0.43
CA THR A 62 1.46 8.57 1.06
C THR A 62 2.56 7.96 1.95
N LEU A 63 3.80 8.35 1.69
CA LEU A 63 4.99 7.88 2.41
C LEU A 63 5.59 8.96 3.33
N GLY A 64 4.91 10.10 3.45
CA GLY A 64 5.29 11.18 4.34
C GLY A 64 5.26 10.75 5.81
N GLY A 65 6.02 11.47 6.65
CA GLY A 65 5.96 11.30 8.10
C GLY A 65 4.71 11.96 8.70
N GLY A 66 4.35 11.54 9.91
CA GLY A 66 3.18 12.05 10.63
C GLY A 66 2.40 10.92 11.28
N SER A 67 1.31 11.30 11.96
CA SER A 67 0.36 10.36 12.52
C SER A 67 -0.65 9.97 11.45
N ALA A 68 -0.60 8.72 10.98
CA ALA A 68 -1.51 8.26 9.94
C ALA A 68 -2.98 8.26 10.40
N ILE A 69 -3.25 8.01 11.69
CA ILE A 69 -4.62 8.12 12.23
C ILE A 69 -5.11 9.57 12.22
N THR A 70 -4.24 10.55 12.48
CA THR A 70 -4.59 11.97 12.42
C THR A 70 -4.85 12.42 10.99
N MET A 71 -4.07 11.91 10.01
CA MET A 71 -4.34 12.15 8.60
C MET A 71 -5.71 11.59 8.19
N TYR A 72 -6.08 10.41 8.69
CA TYR A 72 -7.39 9.82 8.45
C TYR A 72 -8.52 10.66 9.05
N GLU A 73 -8.38 11.08 10.31
CA GLU A 73 -9.36 11.94 11.00
C GLU A 73 -9.52 13.32 10.32
N ASN A 74 -8.53 13.78 9.57
CA ASN A 74 -8.53 15.04 8.81
C ASN A 74 -8.93 14.87 7.33
N ASP A 75 -9.46 13.72 6.91
CA ASP A 75 -9.81 13.41 5.52
C ASP A 75 -8.63 13.49 4.52
N GLU A 76 -7.39 13.35 4.99
CA GLU A 76 -6.18 13.37 4.15
C GLU A 76 -5.88 12.01 3.52
N ILE A 77 -6.29 10.91 4.16
CA ILE A 77 -6.16 9.53 3.67
C ILE A 77 -7.42 8.72 3.98
N ASP A 78 -7.74 7.77 3.09
CA ASP A 78 -8.96 6.96 3.21
C ASP A 78 -8.76 5.60 3.93
N VAL A 79 -7.51 5.19 4.15
CA VAL A 79 -7.18 3.90 4.79
C VAL A 79 -5.88 4.02 5.56
N THR A 80 -5.87 3.58 6.81
CA THR A 80 -4.66 3.46 7.63
C THR A 80 -4.73 2.26 8.58
N GLY A 81 -3.57 1.81 9.04
CA GLY A 81 -3.49 0.96 10.23
C GLY A 81 -3.64 1.78 11.51
N VAL A 82 -4.07 1.12 12.59
CA VAL A 82 -4.15 1.71 13.93
C VAL A 82 -2.94 1.24 14.74
N GLY A 83 -2.17 2.20 15.27
CA GLY A 83 -1.00 1.92 16.10
C GLY A 83 -1.35 1.60 17.55
N LEU A 84 -0.37 1.11 18.31
CA LEU A 84 -0.55 0.76 19.74
C LEU A 84 -1.06 1.92 20.61
N ASN A 85 -0.70 3.16 20.26
CA ASN A 85 -1.12 4.34 21.03
C ASN A 85 -2.62 4.65 20.88
N ASP A 86 -3.23 4.22 19.78
CA ASP A 86 -4.61 4.55 19.42
C ASP A 86 -5.55 3.34 19.50
N VAL A 87 -5.01 2.13 19.60
CA VAL A 87 -5.79 0.89 19.51
C VAL A 87 -6.85 0.77 20.61
N GLU A 88 -6.55 1.18 21.83
CA GLU A 88 -7.52 1.14 22.94
C GLU A 88 -8.68 2.12 22.68
N ARG A 89 -8.35 3.35 22.25
CA ARG A 89 -9.33 4.38 21.91
C ARG A 89 -10.24 3.92 20.76
N VAL A 90 -9.66 3.47 19.65
CA VAL A 90 -10.41 3.07 18.44
C VAL A 90 -11.26 1.81 18.71
N ARG A 91 -10.89 0.97 19.68
CA ARG A 91 -11.70 -0.19 20.10
C ARG A 91 -12.86 0.18 21.04
N ASP A 92 -12.89 1.38 21.62
CA ASP A 92 -13.99 1.81 22.50
C ASP A 92 -15.29 1.98 21.70
N PRO A 93 -16.40 1.29 22.05
CA PRO A 93 -17.69 1.48 21.38
C PRO A 93 -18.25 2.92 21.44
N ALA A 94 -17.78 3.76 22.37
CA ALA A 94 -18.13 5.17 22.46
C ALA A 94 -17.37 6.06 21.47
N GLU A 95 -16.24 5.59 20.92
CA GLU A 95 -15.43 6.30 19.92
C GLU A 95 -16.06 6.15 18.52
N PRO A 96 -16.37 7.24 17.81
CA PRO A 96 -16.90 7.17 16.44
C PRO A 96 -16.11 6.28 15.48
N LEU A 97 -14.78 6.32 15.54
CA LEU A 97 -13.90 5.49 14.68
C LEU A 97 -14.08 3.99 14.87
N ASN A 98 -14.67 3.54 15.97
CA ASN A 98 -14.93 2.12 16.22
C ASN A 98 -15.78 1.47 15.12
N LYS A 99 -16.68 2.24 14.51
CA LYS A 99 -17.58 1.75 13.43
C LYS A 99 -16.82 1.46 12.13
N GLU A 100 -15.65 2.04 11.97
CA GLU A 100 -14.80 1.94 10.79
C GLU A 100 -13.61 1.01 11.03
N PHE A 101 -13.41 0.58 12.28
CA PHE A 101 -12.35 -0.31 12.68
C PHE A 101 -12.61 -1.75 12.24
N HIS A 102 -11.64 -2.33 11.53
CA HIS A 102 -11.65 -3.72 11.11
C HIS A 102 -10.41 -4.45 11.63
N GLU A 103 -10.63 -5.51 12.41
CA GLU A 103 -9.58 -6.40 12.89
C GLU A 103 -9.49 -7.66 12.02
N ALA A 104 -8.29 -7.96 11.53
CA ALA A 104 -8.01 -9.17 10.77
C ALA A 104 -6.64 -9.74 11.18
N PRO A 105 -6.49 -11.07 11.23
CA PRO A 105 -5.20 -11.69 11.51
C PRO A 105 -4.22 -11.34 10.39
N ARG A 106 -3.02 -10.94 10.78
CA ARG A 106 -1.89 -10.74 9.86
C ARG A 106 -0.92 -11.90 10.01
N MET A 107 -0.25 -12.29 8.92
CA MET A 107 0.72 -13.38 8.92
C MET A 107 2.11 -12.86 9.33
N ASP A 108 2.18 -12.14 10.45
CA ASP A 108 3.40 -11.61 11.04
C ASP A 108 3.31 -11.67 12.58
N ILE A 109 4.46 -11.81 13.24
CA ILE A 109 4.57 -11.83 14.70
C ILE A 109 5.53 -10.71 15.10
N TRP A 110 5.08 -9.84 16.00
CA TRP A 110 5.89 -8.77 16.58
C TRP A 110 6.11 -9.08 18.06
N TYR A 111 7.35 -8.94 18.52
CA TYR A 111 7.69 -9.04 19.95
C TYR A 111 8.55 -7.84 20.36
N ILE A 112 8.42 -7.44 21.63
CA ILE A 112 9.30 -6.47 22.29
C ILE A 112 10.08 -7.27 23.33
N GLY A 113 11.42 -7.21 23.24
CA GLY A 113 12.34 -7.83 24.19
C GLY A 113 12.82 -6.86 25.25
#